data_AF-A0A093Z979-F1
#
_entry.id   AF-A0A093Z979-F1
#
_cell.length_a   1.000
_cell.length_b   1.000
_cell.length_c   1.000
_cell.angle_alpha   90.00
_cell.angle_beta   90.00
_cell.angle_gamma   90.00
#
_symmetry.space_group_name_H-M   'P 1'
#
loop_
_entity.id
_entity.type
_entity.pdbx_description
1 polymer ?
#
loop_
_entity_poly.entity_id
_entity_poly.type
_entity_poly.pdbx_seq_one_letter_code
_entity_poly.pdbx_strand_id
1 'polypeptide(L)'
;QGELAQAEAIKGHNSHSDSDTPGLAALSHHYNTEPCSSVNPNDTMTVLVLEAGIIFHSILLGITLIVAGDSVFITLYVVIIFHQMFEGLALGARIAALEPDTIEGEVSPWRKTKNWAMPLTFAVITPIGMAIGIGVLHKFNGNNPSTIVALGTLDALSAGILIWVGLVSMWAHDWLFGELKDAPMVRTIIALVSLICGMVLMGVLGKWA
;
A
#
# COMPACT_ATOMS: atom_id res chain seq x y z
N GLN A 1 -90.88 -10.82 43.33
CA GLN A 1 -91.97 -9.88 43.00
C GLN A 1 -91.35 -8.76 42.17
N GLY A 2 -91.72 -8.66 40.89
CA GLY A 2 -91.51 -7.46 40.07
C GLY A 2 -90.41 -7.51 39.00
N GLU A 3 -90.82 -7.81 37.77
CA GLU A 3 -90.19 -7.42 36.49
C GLU A 3 -90.08 -5.89 36.32
N LEU A 4 -89.07 -5.42 35.54
CA LEU A 4 -89.15 -4.41 34.45
C LEU A 4 -87.87 -4.59 33.58
N ALA A 5 -87.91 -5.25 32.41
CA ALA A 5 -88.11 -4.70 31.05
C ALA A 5 -87.05 -3.64 30.64
N GLN A 6 -86.04 -3.97 29.79
CA GLN A 6 -85.97 -3.77 28.31
C GLN A 6 -85.78 -2.28 27.92
N ALA A 7 -84.89 -1.75 27.05
CA ALA A 7 -83.95 -2.16 25.99
C ALA A 7 -82.74 -1.18 26.07
N GLU A 8 -81.55 -1.39 25.47
CA GLU A 8 -81.27 -1.24 24.04
C GLU A 8 -79.80 -1.64 23.77
N ALA A 9 -79.54 -2.11 22.54
CA ALA A 9 -78.30 -2.62 21.99
C ALA A 9 -77.10 -1.66 22.17
N ILE A 10 -75.84 -2.11 22.14
CA ILE A 10 -75.10 -2.42 20.90
C ILE A 10 -73.81 -3.19 21.26
N LYS A 11 -73.74 -4.43 20.74
CA LYS A 11 -72.61 -5.07 20.02
C LYS A 11 -71.20 -5.00 20.64
N GLY A 12 -70.73 -6.16 21.14
CA GLY A 12 -69.31 -6.46 21.29
C GLY A 12 -69.11 -7.95 21.61
N HIS A 13 -68.74 -8.74 20.59
CA HIS A 13 -68.57 -10.20 20.64
C HIS A 13 -67.27 -10.57 21.41
N ASN A 14 -67.35 -11.62 22.22
CA ASN A 14 -66.22 -12.33 22.82
C ASN A 14 -65.31 -12.95 21.74
N SER A 15 -63.99 -12.94 21.94
CA SER A 15 -63.21 -14.15 22.32
C SER A 15 -61.74 -14.05 21.91
N HIS A 16 -60.89 -14.42 22.87
CA HIS A 16 -59.52 -14.90 22.75
C HIS A 16 -59.09 -15.42 21.36
N SER A 17 -57.93 -14.95 20.92
CA SER A 17 -57.00 -15.70 20.09
C SER A 17 -55.59 -15.16 20.33
N ASP A 18 -54.73 -15.99 20.92
CA ASP A 18 -53.28 -15.81 20.89
C ASP A 18 -52.83 -15.72 19.43
N SER A 19 -52.07 -14.68 19.10
CA SER A 19 -51.12 -14.72 17.98
C SER A 19 -50.11 -13.59 18.11
N ASP A 20 -48.86 -14.03 18.11
CA ASP A 20 -47.64 -13.27 17.99
C ASP A 20 -47.75 -12.08 17.03
N THR A 21 -47.20 -10.93 17.40
CA THR A 21 -46.54 -10.02 16.43
C THR A 21 -45.72 -8.94 17.14
N PRO A 22 -44.61 -8.52 16.51
CA PRO A 22 -43.33 -8.37 17.17
C PRO A 22 -43.13 -6.96 17.70
N GLY A 23 -42.32 -6.88 18.75
CA GLY A 23 -42.04 -5.66 19.44
C GLY A 23 -41.38 -4.57 18.59
N LEU A 24 -41.38 -3.41 19.23
CA LEU A 24 -40.47 -2.27 19.11
C LEU A 24 -38.98 -2.60 18.83
N ALA A 25 -38.57 -3.87 18.80
CA ALA A 25 -37.28 -4.37 18.33
C ALA A 25 -37.12 -4.33 16.79
N ALA A 26 -38.22 -4.25 16.02
CA ALA A 26 -38.17 -4.22 14.55
C ALA A 26 -37.70 -2.88 13.96
N LEU A 27 -37.51 -1.83 14.77
CA LEU A 27 -37.03 -0.52 14.30
C LEU A 27 -35.53 -0.27 14.57
N SER A 28 -34.81 -1.26 15.12
CA SER A 28 -33.38 -1.15 15.45
C SER A 28 -32.48 -2.01 14.54
N HIS A 29 -33.01 -2.54 13.43
CA HIS A 29 -32.28 -3.40 12.50
C HIS A 29 -32.11 -2.82 11.09
N HIS A 30 -32.32 -1.51 10.92
CA HIS A 30 -31.73 -0.77 9.80
C HIS A 30 -30.27 -0.43 10.14
N TYR A 31 -29.46 -1.47 10.36
CA TYR A 31 -28.03 -1.33 10.21
C TYR A 31 -27.83 -1.10 8.72
N ASN A 32 -27.43 0.11 8.35
CA ASN A 32 -26.94 0.39 7.01
C ASN A 32 -25.77 -0.56 6.78
N THR A 33 -26.02 -1.68 6.11
CA THR A 33 -24.98 -2.41 5.41
C THR A 33 -24.63 -1.55 4.21
N GLU A 34 -23.97 -0.41 4.46
CA GLU A 34 -23.13 0.18 3.45
C GLU A 34 -22.13 -0.90 3.05
N PRO A 35 -21.92 -1.15 1.75
CA PRO A 35 -20.86 -2.05 1.35
C PRO A 35 -19.58 -1.47 1.95
N CYS A 36 -18.95 -2.22 2.86
CA CYS A 36 -17.64 -1.88 3.40
C CYS A 36 -16.63 -2.09 2.27
N SER A 37 -16.66 -1.19 1.30
CA SER A 37 -15.74 -1.08 0.18
C SER A 37 -15.19 0.34 0.22
N SER A 38 -14.29 0.58 1.15
CA SER A 38 -13.41 1.72 1.04
C SER A 38 -11.99 1.22 1.30
N VAL A 39 -11.36 0.70 0.24
CA VAL A 39 -9.93 0.92 0.08
C VAL A 39 -9.71 2.39 0.41
N ASN A 40 -9.06 2.69 1.53
CA ASN A 40 -8.84 4.08 1.92
C ASN A 40 -8.08 4.74 0.75
N PRO A 41 -8.61 5.83 0.15
CA PRO A 41 -7.92 6.50 -0.96
C PRO A 41 -6.50 6.92 -0.56
N ASN A 42 -6.26 7.11 0.74
CA ASN A 42 -4.97 7.36 1.36
C ASN A 42 -3.95 6.22 1.14
N ASP A 43 -4.37 4.96 1.19
CA ASP A 43 -3.46 3.80 1.06
C ASP A 43 -3.09 3.58 -0.41
N THR A 44 -4.07 3.74 -1.31
CA THR A 44 -3.81 3.69 -2.75
C THR A 44 -2.91 4.84 -3.19
N MET A 45 -3.13 6.05 -2.68
CA MET A 45 -2.28 7.21 -2.96
C MET A 45 -0.88 7.01 -2.39
N THR A 46 -0.76 6.45 -1.19
CA THR A 46 0.54 6.10 -0.58
C THR A 46 1.31 5.11 -1.43
N VAL A 47 0.67 4.02 -1.87
CA VAL A 47 1.30 3.01 -2.72
C VAL A 47 1.71 3.59 -4.08
N LEU A 48 0.91 4.49 -4.66
CA LEU A 48 1.26 5.18 -5.91
C LEU A 48 2.46 6.13 -5.74
N VAL A 49 2.51 6.90 -4.65
CA VAL A 49 3.64 7.79 -4.38
C VAL A 49 4.91 6.97 -4.10
N LEU A 50 4.78 5.86 -3.37
CA LEU A 50 5.87 4.92 -3.15
C LEU A 50 6.39 4.32 -4.45
N GLU A 51 5.50 3.82 -5.31
CA GLU A 51 5.86 3.27 -6.60
C GLU A 51 6.54 4.32 -7.48
N ALA A 52 5.99 5.52 -7.57
CA ALA A 52 6.59 6.62 -8.33
C ALA A 52 7.99 6.99 -7.82
N GLY A 53 8.18 7.04 -6.50
CA GLY A 53 9.48 7.28 -5.88
C GLY A 53 10.50 6.19 -6.20
N ILE A 54 10.08 4.92 -6.11
CA ILE A 54 10.95 3.77 -6.40
C ILE A 54 11.30 3.71 -7.90
N ILE A 55 10.34 3.96 -8.78
CA ILE A 55 10.56 4.05 -10.24
C ILE A 55 11.61 5.12 -10.53
N PHE A 56 11.43 6.33 -9.98
CA PHE A 56 12.35 7.43 -10.20
C PHE A 56 13.76 7.11 -9.68
N HIS A 57 13.88 6.60 -8.46
CA HIS A 57 15.16 6.18 -7.88
C HIS A 57 15.85 5.10 -8.71
N SER A 58 15.10 4.09 -9.15
CA SER A 58 15.62 2.97 -9.96
C SER A 58 16.16 3.42 -11.31
N ILE A 59 15.58 4.44 -11.94
CA ILE A 59 16.13 5.05 -13.17
C ILE A 59 17.49 5.68 -12.88
N LEU A 60 17.59 6.48 -11.81
CA LEU A 60 18.83 7.18 -11.45
C LEU A 60 19.93 6.19 -11.06
N LEU A 61 19.61 5.12 -10.33
CA LEU A 61 20.55 4.04 -10.04
C LEU A 61 21.03 3.33 -11.32
N GLY A 62 20.13 3.06 -12.28
CA GLY A 62 20.50 2.47 -13.57
C GLY A 62 21.43 3.36 -14.40
N ILE A 63 21.20 4.68 -14.38
CA ILE A 63 22.07 5.65 -15.06
C ILE A 63 23.43 5.73 -14.38
N THR A 64 23.47 5.90 -13.06
CA THR A 64 24.70 6.05 -12.28
C THR A 64 25.57 4.80 -12.34
N LEU A 65 24.99 3.60 -12.35
CA LEU A 65 25.70 2.34 -12.54
C LEU A 65 26.53 2.32 -13.83
N ILE A 66 25.95 2.74 -14.96
CA ILE A 66 26.64 2.77 -16.25
C ILE A 66 27.68 3.89 -16.30
N VAL A 67 27.39 5.02 -15.65
CA VAL A 67 28.30 6.18 -15.59
C VAL A 67 29.52 5.91 -14.69
N ALA A 68 29.42 5.01 -13.70
CA ALA A 68 30.50 4.68 -12.76
C ALA A 68 31.73 4.03 -13.41
N GLY A 69 31.58 3.47 -14.62
CA GLY A 69 32.68 2.92 -15.42
C GLY A 69 33.09 1.48 -15.09
N ASP A 70 33.90 0.91 -15.98
CA ASP A 70 34.13 -0.55 -16.09
C ASP A 70 34.79 -1.20 -14.87
N SER A 71 35.62 -0.47 -14.11
CA SER A 71 36.41 -1.04 -13.02
C SER A 71 35.59 -1.41 -11.78
N VAL A 72 34.49 -0.71 -11.54
CA VAL A 72 33.58 -0.96 -10.39
C VAL A 72 32.23 -1.52 -10.86
N PHE A 73 31.94 -1.45 -12.17
CA PHE A 73 30.67 -1.87 -12.76
C PHE A 73 30.18 -3.24 -12.28
N ILE A 74 31.02 -4.28 -12.31
CA ILE A 74 30.61 -5.63 -11.89
C ILE A 74 30.23 -5.67 -10.41
N THR A 75 30.99 -4.99 -9.55
CA THR A 75 30.70 -4.93 -8.12
C THR A 75 29.40 -4.17 -7.87
N LEU A 76 29.24 -2.98 -8.46
CA LEU A 76 28.02 -2.18 -8.34
C LEU A 76 26.80 -2.90 -8.90
N TYR A 77 26.95 -3.61 -10.01
CA TYR A 77 25.86 -4.36 -10.63
C TYR A 77 25.34 -5.47 -9.70
N VAL A 78 26.23 -6.25 -9.09
CA VAL A 78 25.83 -7.29 -8.12
C VAL A 78 25.14 -6.65 -6.92
N VAL A 79 25.69 -5.56 -6.38
CA VAL A 79 25.10 -4.87 -5.22
C VAL A 79 23.72 -4.31 -5.55
N ILE A 80 23.55 -3.70 -6.73
CA ILE A 80 22.26 -3.12 -7.18
C ILE A 80 21.22 -4.21 -7.42
N ILE A 81 21.58 -5.41 -7.90
CA ILE A 81 20.63 -6.53 -8.00
C ILE A 81 20.03 -6.86 -6.63
N PHE A 82 20.88 -6.98 -5.60
CA PHE A 82 20.40 -7.24 -4.25
C PHE A 82 19.60 -6.06 -3.69
N HIS A 83 20.03 -4.82 -3.95
CA HIS A 83 19.29 -3.61 -3.56
C HIS A 83 17.88 -3.60 -4.17
N GLN A 84 17.80 -3.78 -5.49
CA GLN A 84 16.56 -3.81 -6.26
C GLN A 84 15.64 -4.96 -5.81
N MET A 85 16.21 -6.10 -5.39
CA MET A 85 15.42 -7.20 -4.83
C MET A 85 14.69 -6.77 -3.55
N PHE A 86 15.36 -6.07 -2.63
CA PHE A 86 14.76 -5.62 -1.38
C PHE A 86 13.75 -4.47 -1.59
N GLU A 87 14.04 -3.53 -2.50
CA GLU A 87 13.06 -2.51 -2.89
C GLU A 87 11.82 -3.13 -3.54
N GLY A 88 12.00 -4.14 -4.39
CA GLY A 88 10.91 -4.89 -5.02
C GLY A 88 10.08 -5.71 -4.02
N LEU A 89 10.73 -6.31 -3.01
CA LEU A 89 10.04 -7.00 -1.92
C LEU A 89 9.19 -6.02 -1.08
N ALA A 90 9.73 -4.83 -0.78
CA ALA A 90 9.02 -3.80 -0.03
C ALA A 90 7.79 -3.27 -0.79
N LEU A 91 7.95 -2.99 -2.10
CA LEU A 91 6.83 -2.64 -2.98
C LEU A 91 5.80 -3.77 -3.05
N GLY A 92 6.25 -5.01 -3.23
CA GLY A 92 5.40 -6.20 -3.30
C GLY A 92 4.58 -6.41 -2.02
N ALA A 93 5.19 -6.24 -0.85
CA ALA A 93 4.51 -6.34 0.44
C ALA A 93 3.41 -5.27 0.59
N ARG A 94 3.62 -4.05 0.09
CA ARG A 94 2.58 -3.01 0.12
C ARG A 94 1.47 -3.22 -0.89
N ILE A 95 1.80 -3.70 -2.09
CA ILE A 95 0.77 -4.06 -3.07
C ILE A 95 -0.08 -5.22 -2.52
N ALA A 96 0.53 -6.19 -1.84
CA ALA A 96 -0.18 -7.31 -1.23
C ALA A 96 -1.06 -6.91 -0.03
N ALA A 97 -0.69 -5.84 0.69
CA ALA A 97 -1.49 -5.28 1.78
C ALA A 97 -2.73 -4.49 1.31
N LEU A 98 -2.84 -4.18 0.00
CA LEU A 98 -4.08 -3.67 -0.56
C LEU A 98 -5.07 -4.84 -0.70
N GLU A 99 -6.08 -4.90 0.17
CA GLU A 99 -7.06 -5.99 0.20
C GLU A 99 -7.70 -6.26 -1.18
N PRO A 100 -7.77 -7.52 -1.62
CA PRO A 100 -8.58 -7.89 -2.77
C PRO A 100 -10.03 -7.91 -2.32
N ASP A 101 -10.77 -6.83 -2.60
CA ASP A 101 -12.23 -6.86 -2.44
C ASP A 101 -12.77 -8.05 -3.25
N THR A 102 -13.18 -9.07 -2.51
CA THR A 102 -13.86 -10.27 -3.00
C THR A 102 -15.32 -9.89 -3.24
N ILE A 103 -15.53 -8.81 -4.00
CA ILE A 103 -16.87 -8.42 -4.45
C ILE A 103 -17.07 -9.12 -5.79
N GLU A 104 -17.76 -10.25 -5.71
CA GLU A 104 -18.44 -10.88 -6.84
C GLU A 104 -19.26 -9.81 -7.58
N GLY A 105 -18.85 -9.44 -8.80
CA GLY A 105 -19.65 -8.54 -9.63
C GLY A 105 -18.89 -7.80 -10.72
N GLU A 106 -17.93 -6.95 -10.36
CA GLU A 106 -17.12 -6.19 -11.33
C GLU A 106 -15.70 -5.98 -10.80
N VAL A 107 -14.81 -6.91 -11.11
CA VAL A 107 -13.38 -6.62 -11.09
C VAL A 107 -13.12 -5.56 -12.15
N SER A 108 -13.02 -4.29 -11.75
CA SER A 108 -12.54 -3.23 -12.63
C SER A 108 -11.26 -3.73 -13.33
N PRO A 109 -11.25 -3.85 -14.67
CA PRO A 109 -10.10 -4.37 -15.44
C PRO A 109 -8.79 -3.66 -15.08
N TRP A 110 -8.92 -2.41 -14.64
CA TRP A 110 -7.86 -1.56 -14.12
C TRP A 110 -7.11 -2.16 -12.92
N ARG A 111 -7.79 -2.77 -11.94
CA ARG A 111 -7.17 -3.24 -10.68
C ARG A 111 -6.45 -4.58 -10.86
N LYS A 112 -7.00 -5.47 -11.70
CA LYS A 112 -6.35 -6.73 -12.10
C LYS A 112 -5.14 -6.45 -12.99
N THR A 113 -5.22 -5.45 -13.86
CA THR A 113 -4.08 -4.97 -14.66
C THR A 113 -3.03 -4.33 -13.76
N LYS A 114 -3.42 -3.52 -12.77
CA LYS A 114 -2.50 -2.85 -11.82
C LYS A 114 -1.61 -3.85 -11.08
N ASN A 115 -2.16 -4.94 -10.55
CA ASN A 115 -1.36 -5.92 -9.80
C ASN A 115 -0.24 -6.57 -10.62
N TRP A 116 -0.39 -6.66 -11.94
CA TRP A 116 0.65 -7.17 -12.84
C TRP A 116 1.49 -6.04 -13.46
N ALA A 117 0.88 -4.89 -13.74
CA ALA A 117 1.53 -3.75 -14.36
C ALA A 117 2.55 -3.08 -13.44
N MET A 118 2.28 -2.98 -12.14
CA MET A 118 3.19 -2.33 -11.17
C MET A 118 4.53 -3.10 -11.06
N PRO A 119 4.54 -4.42 -10.79
CA PRO A 119 5.79 -5.19 -10.76
C PRO A 119 6.47 -5.28 -12.13
N LEU A 120 5.72 -5.30 -13.24
CA LEU A 120 6.31 -5.24 -14.59
C LEU A 120 7.01 -3.90 -14.85
N THR A 121 6.39 -2.80 -14.43
CA THR A 121 6.98 -1.46 -14.57
C THR A 121 8.27 -1.37 -13.76
N PHE A 122 8.27 -1.87 -12.53
CA PHE A 122 9.46 -1.97 -11.69
C PHE A 122 10.57 -2.84 -12.33
N ALA A 123 10.22 -3.96 -12.97
CA ALA A 123 11.21 -4.82 -13.61
C ALA A 123 11.85 -4.18 -14.86
N VAL A 124 11.08 -3.40 -15.62
CA VAL A 124 11.53 -2.79 -16.88
C VAL A 124 12.26 -1.46 -16.65
N ILE A 125 12.00 -0.78 -15.53
CA ILE A 125 12.53 0.57 -15.30
C ILE A 125 14.05 0.61 -15.13
N THR A 126 14.65 -0.37 -14.45
CA THR A 126 16.10 -0.41 -14.24
C THR A 126 16.87 -0.64 -15.54
N PRO A 127 16.47 -1.57 -16.44
CA PRO A 127 17.00 -1.65 -17.80
C PRO A 127 16.82 -0.38 -18.62
N ILE A 128 15.69 0.32 -18.49
CA ILE A 128 15.48 1.62 -19.15
C ILE A 128 16.48 2.66 -18.64
N GLY A 129 16.70 2.73 -17.32
CA GLY A 129 17.71 3.61 -16.71
C GLY A 129 19.11 3.33 -17.24
N MET A 130 19.50 2.05 -17.33
CA MET A 130 20.77 1.65 -17.94
C MET A 130 20.86 2.05 -19.42
N ALA A 131 19.80 1.83 -20.21
CA ALA A 131 19.76 2.20 -21.62
C ALA A 131 19.88 3.72 -21.84
N ILE A 132 19.20 4.52 -21.01
CA ILE A 132 19.37 5.98 -20.98
C ILE A 132 20.82 6.31 -20.62
N GLY A 133 21.37 5.67 -19.58
CA GLY A 133 22.76 5.81 -19.15
C GLY A 133 23.76 5.63 -20.30
N ILE A 134 23.62 4.55 -21.08
CA ILE A 134 24.45 4.28 -22.27
C ILE A 134 24.26 5.37 -23.34
N GLY A 135 23.02 5.77 -23.61
CA GLY A 135 22.71 6.79 -24.61
C GLY A 135 23.26 8.18 -24.28
N VAL A 136 23.29 8.53 -22.99
CA VAL A 136 23.83 9.82 -22.52
C VAL A 136 25.34 9.77 -22.30
N LEU A 137 25.95 8.60 -22.16
CA LEU A 137 27.39 8.41 -21.89
C LEU A 137 28.30 9.08 -22.94
N HIS A 138 27.86 9.14 -24.20
CA HIS A 138 28.63 9.80 -25.28
C HIS A 138 28.59 11.33 -25.22
N LYS A 139 27.59 11.92 -24.57
CA LYS A 139 27.44 13.38 -24.39
C LYS A 139 27.92 13.84 -23.00
N PHE A 140 27.81 12.96 -22.02
CA PHE A 140 28.14 13.20 -20.62
C PHE A 140 29.21 12.19 -20.22
N ASN A 141 30.47 12.58 -20.40
CA ASN A 141 31.57 11.84 -19.83
C ASN A 141 31.40 11.86 -18.30
N GLY A 142 31.43 10.70 -17.63
CA GLY A 142 31.21 10.56 -16.17
C GLY A 142 32.20 11.36 -15.29
N ASN A 143 33.16 12.03 -15.91
CA ASN A 143 34.13 12.91 -15.28
C ASN A 143 33.72 14.40 -15.29
N ASN A 144 32.58 14.76 -15.88
CA ASN A 144 32.09 16.14 -15.89
C ASN A 144 31.43 16.48 -14.54
N PRO A 145 31.91 17.50 -13.81
CA PRO A 145 31.37 17.85 -12.50
C PRO A 145 29.89 18.25 -12.55
N SER A 146 29.43 18.83 -13.66
CA SER A 146 28.02 19.17 -13.87
C SER A 146 27.11 17.93 -13.90
N THR A 147 27.56 16.83 -14.49
CA THR A 147 26.81 15.57 -14.56
C THR A 147 26.70 14.93 -13.19
N ILE A 148 27.81 14.87 -12.44
CA ILE A 148 27.83 14.29 -11.10
C ILE A 148 26.92 15.09 -10.15
N VAL A 149 26.97 16.43 -10.21
CA VAL A 149 26.10 17.30 -9.41
C VAL A 149 24.62 17.15 -9.81
N ALA A 150 24.31 17.05 -11.10
CA ALA A 150 22.93 16.86 -11.54
C ALA A 150 22.37 15.50 -11.10
N LEU A 151 23.13 14.41 -11.29
CA LEU A 151 22.72 13.07 -10.86
C LEU A 151 22.59 13.00 -9.33
N GLY A 152 23.55 13.57 -8.59
CA GLY A 152 23.51 13.61 -7.14
C GLY A 152 22.35 14.43 -6.56
N THR A 153 21.97 15.56 -7.19
CA THR A 153 20.82 16.36 -6.72
C THR A 153 19.49 15.67 -7.00
N LEU A 154 19.35 15.02 -8.17
CA LEU A 154 18.16 14.24 -8.49
C LEU A 154 18.04 13.01 -7.58
N ASP A 155 19.15 12.34 -7.28
CA ASP A 155 19.16 11.17 -6.39
C ASP A 155 18.84 11.57 -4.94
N ALA A 156 19.40 12.69 -4.44
CA ALA A 156 19.07 13.20 -3.11
C ALA A 156 17.59 13.60 -2.97
N LEU A 157 17.00 14.18 -4.01
CA LEU A 157 15.56 14.46 -4.06
C LEU A 157 14.76 13.15 -3.96
N SER A 158 15.12 12.17 -4.79
CA SER A 158 14.48 10.86 -4.80
C SER A 158 14.55 10.17 -3.43
N ALA A 159 15.74 10.13 -2.83
CA ALA A 159 15.98 9.58 -1.50
C ALA A 159 15.16 10.31 -0.43
N GLY A 160 15.02 11.64 -0.51
CA GLY A 160 14.19 12.41 0.41
C GLY A 160 12.71 12.00 0.37
N ILE A 161 12.16 11.80 -0.83
CA ILE A 161 10.77 11.32 -0.99
C ILE A 161 10.62 9.89 -0.46
N LEU A 162 11.56 8.99 -0.79
CA LEU A 162 11.54 7.61 -0.31
C LEU A 162 11.65 7.50 1.21
N ILE A 163 12.49 8.34 1.84
CA ILE A 163 12.58 8.43 3.30
C ILE A 163 11.26 8.92 3.89
N TRP A 164 10.65 9.97 3.32
CA TRP A 164 9.37 10.47 3.80
C TRP A 164 8.29 9.38 3.76
N VAL A 165 8.14 8.68 2.64
CA VAL A 165 7.15 7.61 2.48
C VAL A 165 7.47 6.42 3.40
N GLY A 166 8.74 6.02 3.49
CA GLY A 166 9.18 4.92 4.34
C GLY A 166 8.99 5.18 5.84
N LEU A 167 9.25 6.41 6.30
CA LEU A 167 9.10 6.76 7.71
C LEU A 167 7.64 7.08 8.07
N VAL A 168 6.99 7.95 7.30
CA VAL A 168 5.67 8.49 7.65
C VAL A 168 4.55 7.57 7.17
N SER A 169 4.59 7.17 5.90
CA SER A 169 3.49 6.44 5.29
C SER A 169 3.55 4.94 5.55
N MET A 170 4.74 4.38 5.79
CA MET A 170 4.92 2.97 6.09
C MET A 170 5.11 2.73 7.59
N TRP A 171 6.22 3.19 8.18
CA TRP A 171 6.56 2.84 9.57
C TRP A 171 5.59 3.48 10.58
N ALA A 172 5.38 4.80 10.50
CA ALA A 172 4.48 5.49 11.42
C ALA A 172 3.04 5.02 11.24
N HIS A 173 2.59 4.78 10.01
CA HIS A 173 1.24 4.24 9.78
C HIS A 173 1.05 2.85 10.41
N ASP A 174 1.96 1.91 10.17
CA ASP A 174 1.86 0.55 10.71
C ASP A 174 1.85 0.52 12.26
N TRP A 175 2.59 1.43 12.92
CA TRP A 175 2.73 1.47 14.39
C TRP A 175 1.72 2.36 15.12
N LEU A 176 1.41 3.55 14.60
CA LEU A 176 0.55 4.52 15.28
C LEU A 176 -0.93 4.37 14.92
N PHE A 177 -1.21 3.87 13.71
CA PHE A 177 -2.57 3.84 13.15
C PHE A 177 -3.00 2.45 12.65
N GLY A 178 -2.06 1.52 12.48
CA GLY A 178 -2.29 0.19 11.91
C GLY A 178 -2.29 -0.94 12.95
N GLU A 179 -2.13 -2.16 12.44
CA GLU A 179 -2.25 -3.42 13.20
C GLU A 179 -1.33 -3.50 14.43
N LEU A 180 -0.21 -2.79 14.46
CA LEU A 180 0.78 -2.88 15.55
C LEU A 180 0.45 -1.98 16.75
N LYS A 181 -0.53 -1.08 16.62
CA LYS A 181 -1.00 -0.24 17.74
C LYS A 181 -1.61 -1.09 18.86
N ASP A 182 -2.45 -2.05 18.48
CA ASP A 182 -3.19 -2.93 19.40
C ASP A 182 -2.57 -4.34 19.47
N ALA A 183 -1.44 -4.57 18.80
CA ALA A 183 -0.77 -5.87 18.77
C ALA A 183 -0.07 -6.22 20.10
N PRO A 184 0.05 -7.53 20.42
CA PRO A 184 0.85 -7.97 21.55
C PRO A 184 2.32 -7.55 21.37
N MET A 185 2.97 -7.14 22.46
CA MET A 185 4.35 -6.63 22.49
C MET A 185 5.34 -7.52 21.73
N VAL A 186 5.13 -8.85 21.73
CA VAL A 186 5.95 -9.81 20.98
C VAL A 186 5.90 -9.56 19.47
N ARG A 187 4.72 -9.30 18.88
CA ARG A 187 4.56 -9.03 17.44
C ARG A 187 5.24 -7.70 17.07
N THR A 188 5.13 -6.68 17.91
CA THR A 188 5.80 -5.38 17.72
C THR A 188 7.32 -5.48 17.81
N ILE A 189 7.86 -6.29 18.73
CA ILE A 189 9.31 -6.53 18.82
C ILE A 189 9.80 -7.29 17.58
N ILE A 190 9.08 -8.32 17.12
CA ILE A 190 9.45 -9.05 15.90
C ILE A 190 9.45 -8.11 14.68
N ALA A 191 8.45 -7.24 14.55
CA ALA A 191 8.38 -6.24 13.49
C ALA A 191 9.53 -5.20 13.56
N LEU A 192 9.91 -4.78 14.77
CA LEU A 192 11.05 -3.88 14.97
C LEU A 192 12.37 -4.56 14.59
N VAL A 193 12.58 -5.81 15.03
CA VAL A 193 13.78 -6.58 14.71
C VAL A 193 13.89 -6.85 13.20
N SER A 194 12.78 -7.19 12.53
CA SER A 194 12.78 -7.39 11.07
C SER A 194 13.07 -6.10 10.31
N LEU A 195 12.52 -4.96 10.76
CA LEU A 195 12.80 -3.64 10.19
C LEU A 195 14.29 -3.27 10.33
N ILE A 196 14.86 -3.43 11.53
CA ILE A 196 16.28 -3.16 11.79
C ILE A 196 17.18 -4.10 10.98
N CYS A 197 16.83 -5.38 10.88
CA CYS A 197 17.54 -6.34 10.05
C CYS A 197 17.58 -5.87 8.59
N GLY A 198 16.44 -5.45 8.03
CA GLY A 198 16.36 -4.89 6.68
C GLY A 198 17.23 -3.64 6.49
N MET A 199 17.18 -2.69 7.43
CA MET A 199 18.02 -1.49 7.39
C MET A 199 19.52 -1.82 7.44
N VAL A 200 19.93 -2.75 8.31
CA VAL A 200 21.32 -3.20 8.40
C VAL A 200 21.74 -3.87 7.10
N LEU A 201 20.91 -4.73 6.52
CA LEU A 201 21.22 -5.42 5.27
C LEU A 201 21.40 -4.41 4.11
N MET A 202 20.49 -3.46 3.96
CA MET A 202 20.59 -2.42 2.93
C MET A 202 21.79 -1.49 3.15
N GLY A 203 22.11 -1.14 4.40
CA GLY A 203 23.31 -0.36 4.71
C GLY A 203 24.60 -1.12 4.45
N VAL A 204 24.59 -2.43 4.69
CA VAL A 204 25.70 -3.34 4.41
C VAL A 204 25.95 -3.42 2.90
N LEU A 205 24.90 -3.55 2.07
CA LEU A 205 25.01 -3.43 0.61
C LEU A 205 25.60 -2.08 0.18
N GLY A 206 25.13 -0.98 0.77
CA GLY A 206 25.65 0.36 0.49
C GLY A 206 27.13 0.58 0.82
N LYS A 207 27.74 -0.29 1.66
CA LYS A 207 29.18 -0.25 1.96
C LYS A 207 30.04 -0.88 0.86
N TRP A 208 29.44 -1.60 -0.09
CA TRP A 208 30.13 -2.19 -1.24
C TRP A 208 29.65 -1.66 -2.58
N ALA A 209 28.54 -0.90 -2.59
CA ALA A 209 28.28 0.11 -3.63
C ALA A 209 29.28 1.26 -3.50
#